data_AF-A0ABD5Y3A6-F1
#
_entry.id   AF-A0ABD5Y3A6-F1
#
_cell.length_a   1.000
_cell.length_b   1.000
_cell.length_c   1.000
_cell.angle_alpha   90.00
_cell.angle_beta   90.00
_cell.angle_gamma   90.00
#
_symmetry.space_group_name_H-M   'P 1'
#
loop_
_entity.id
_entity.type
_entity.pdbx_description
1 polymer ?
#
loop_
_entity_poly.entity_id
_entity_poly.type
_entity_poly.pdbx_seq_one_letter_code
_entity_poly.pdbx_strand_id
1 'polypeptide(L)'
;MVRITERSRLERVEHILGSGSGILDFAVEGEPNYYTWEGNEGSDWVIDDVDYVENDDEDRFILYPEEDFFICEIEDESVQCWSE
;
A
#
# COMPACT_ATOMS: atom_id res chain seq x y z
N MET A 1 -7.24 9.67 7.58
CA MET A 1 -7.09 9.04 6.26
C MET A 1 -7.03 10.11 5.19
N VAL A 2 -6.02 10.04 4.35
CA VAL A 2 -5.78 10.97 3.24
C VAL A 2 -5.96 10.20 1.94
N ARG A 3 -6.93 10.59 1.10
CA ARG A 3 -7.16 9.92 -0.18
C ARG A 3 -6.14 10.36 -1.22
N ILE A 4 -5.56 9.39 -1.91
CA ILE A 4 -4.66 9.61 -3.03
C ILE A 4 -5.53 9.71 -4.29
N THR A 5 -5.60 10.90 -4.88
CA THR A 5 -6.41 11.17 -6.09
C THR A 5 -5.59 11.60 -7.29
N GLU A 6 -4.28 11.75 -7.10
CA GLU A 6 -3.31 12.17 -8.11
C GLU A 6 -2.07 11.30 -7.99
N ARG A 7 -1.27 11.25 -9.06
CA ARG A 7 -0.01 10.50 -9.09
C ARG A 7 0.88 10.92 -7.94
N SER A 8 1.38 9.94 -7.21
CA SER A 8 2.09 10.15 -5.96
C SER A 8 3.17 9.09 -5.79
N ARG A 9 4.27 9.48 -5.14
CA ARG A 9 5.30 8.56 -4.66
C ARG A 9 5.36 8.65 -3.15
N LEU A 10 5.10 7.54 -2.48
CA LEU A 10 5.24 7.41 -1.03
C LEU A 10 6.57 6.73 -0.73
N GLU A 11 7.37 7.36 0.11
CA GLU A 11 8.64 6.82 0.58
C GLU A 11 8.48 6.40 2.05
N ARG A 12 9.30 5.44 2.51
CA ARG A 12 9.31 4.98 3.91
C ARG A 12 7.95 4.45 4.38
N VAL A 13 7.30 3.63 3.55
CA VAL A 13 6.04 2.95 3.90
C VAL A 13 6.37 1.75 4.80
N GLU A 14 5.94 1.79 6.06
CA GLU A 14 6.21 0.76 7.08
C GLU A 14 5.46 -0.55 6.79
N HIS A 15 4.21 -0.44 6.36
CA HIS A 15 3.38 -1.58 5.97
C HIS A 15 2.20 -1.12 5.12
N ILE A 16 1.60 -2.08 4.41
CA ILE A 16 0.44 -1.84 3.53
C ILE A 16 -0.72 -2.69 4.04
N LEU A 17 -1.85 -2.06 4.35
CA LEU A 17 -3.12 -2.74 4.58
C LEU A 17 -3.84 -2.91 3.25
N GLY A 18 -4.12 -4.15 2.86
CA GLY A 18 -4.95 -4.45 1.70
C GLY A 18 -6.31 -5.00 2.11
N SER A 19 -7.34 -4.66 1.34
CA SER A 19 -8.66 -5.28 1.44
C SER A 19 -9.00 -6.07 0.17
N GLY A 20 -9.81 -7.11 0.31
CA GLY A 20 -10.38 -7.87 -0.81
C GLY A 20 -11.26 -7.04 -1.76
N SER A 21 -11.57 -5.79 -1.41
CA SER A 21 -12.32 -4.84 -2.26
C SER A 21 -11.43 -3.95 -3.14
N GLY A 22 -10.10 -4.16 -3.14
CA GLY A 22 -9.17 -3.36 -3.96
C GLY A 22 -8.78 -2.02 -3.34
N ILE A 23 -8.87 -1.88 -2.02
CA ILE A 23 -8.38 -0.72 -1.28
C ILE A 23 -7.00 -1.03 -0.71
N LEU A 24 -6.07 -0.09 -0.86
CA LEU A 24 -4.75 -0.14 -0.24
C LEU A 24 -4.57 1.08 0.68
N ASP A 25 -4.22 0.82 1.94
CA ASP A 25 -3.88 1.81 2.95
C ASP A 25 -2.39 1.73 3.27
N PHE A 26 -1.66 2.83 3.10
CA PHE A 26 -0.22 2.92 3.30
C PHE A 26 0.10 3.60 4.63
N ALA A 27 0.82 2.91 5.52
CA ALA A 27 1.39 3.51 6.73
C ALA A 27 2.76 4.10 6.39
N VAL A 28 2.90 5.42 6.45
CA VAL A 28 4.17 6.11 6.16
C VAL A 28 4.83 6.53 7.47
N GLU A 29 6.13 6.30 7.62
CA GLU A 29 6.87 6.67 8.82
C GLU A 29 6.70 8.16 9.14
N GLY A 30 6.35 8.46 10.40
CA GLY A 30 6.19 9.83 10.88
C GLY A 30 4.84 10.48 10.51
N GLU A 31 4.03 9.83 9.69
CA GLU A 31 2.70 10.31 9.34
C GLU A 31 1.64 9.75 10.30
N PRO A 32 0.78 10.61 10.87
CA PRO A 32 -0.21 10.17 11.86
C PRO A 32 -1.43 9.46 11.25
N ASN A 33 -1.53 9.42 9.92
CA ASN A 33 -2.67 8.89 9.19
C ASN A 33 -2.21 8.03 8.01
N TYR A 34 -3.01 7.02 7.69
CA TYR A 34 -2.88 6.28 6.44
C TYR A 34 -3.20 7.16 5.22
N TYR A 35 -2.44 6.92 4.16
CA TYR A 35 -2.83 7.29 2.80
C TYR A 35 -3.64 6.16 2.19
N THR A 36 -4.75 6.48 1.55
CA THR A 36 -5.68 5.48 1.00
C THR A 36 -5.73 5.63 -0.51
N TRP A 37 -5.45 4.53 -1.21
CA TRP A 37 -5.75 4.36 -2.63
C TRP A 37 -6.93 3.41 -2.80
N GLU A 38 -7.90 3.82 -3.61
CA GLU A 38 -9.10 3.03 -3.91
C GLU A 38 -9.04 2.65 -5.40
N GLY A 39 -8.76 1.38 -5.68
CA GLY A 39 -8.79 0.86 -7.04
C GLY A 39 -10.20 0.84 -7.63
N ASN A 40 -10.31 1.03 -8.93
CA ASN A 40 -11.55 0.88 -9.69
C ASN A 40 -11.55 -0.42 -10.50
N GLU A 41 -12.64 -0.71 -11.22
CA GLU A 41 -12.70 -1.86 -12.11
C GLU A 41 -11.60 -1.76 -13.19
N GLY A 42 -10.65 -2.68 -13.15
CA GLY A 42 -9.49 -2.70 -14.06
C GLY A 42 -8.21 -2.09 -13.48
N SER A 43 -8.25 -1.53 -12.27
CA SER A 43 -7.04 -1.13 -11.55
C SER A 43 -6.24 -2.34 -11.12
N ASP A 44 -4.92 -2.18 -11.09
CA ASP A 44 -3.99 -3.26 -10.75
C ASP A 44 -2.98 -2.81 -9.69
N TRP A 45 -2.45 -3.77 -8.94
CA TRP A 45 -1.38 -3.47 -7.99
C TRP A 45 -0.38 -4.61 -7.91
N VAL A 46 0.89 -4.24 -7.78
CA VAL A 46 2.01 -5.16 -7.63
C VAL A 46 2.81 -4.70 -6.42
N ILE A 47 3.02 -5.60 -5.48
CA ILE A 47 3.83 -5.36 -4.29
C ILE A 47 4.90 -6.45 -4.26
N ASP A 48 6.11 -6.05 -4.61
CA ASP A 48 7.31 -6.88 -4.61
C ASP A 48 8.02 -6.81 -3.25
N ASP A 49 8.94 -7.74 -3.01
CA ASP A 49 9.81 -7.79 -1.81
C ASP A 49 9.05 -7.76 -0.47
N VAL A 50 8.02 -8.62 -0.37
CA VAL A 50 7.23 -8.84 0.85
C VAL A 50 7.83 -9.99 1.66
N ASP A 51 8.25 -9.72 2.89
CA ASP A 51 8.75 -10.74 3.83
C ASP A 51 7.62 -11.52 4.50
N TYR A 52 6.63 -10.77 4.98
CA TYR A 52 5.59 -11.32 5.84
C TYR A 52 4.23 -10.75 5.48
N VAL A 53 3.25 -11.66 5.44
CA VAL A 53 1.84 -11.35 5.25
C VAL A 53 1.09 -11.74 6.51
N GLU A 54 0.50 -10.76 7.17
CA GLU A 54 -0.39 -10.98 8.30
C GLU A 54 -1.85 -10.97 7.84
N ASN A 55 -2.66 -11.90 8.34
CA ASN A 55 -4.10 -11.84 8.17
C ASN A 55 -4.73 -10.94 9.25
N ASP A 56 -5.35 -9.83 8.86
CA ASP A 56 -5.99 -8.87 9.77
C ASP A 56 -7.52 -9.02 9.76
N ASP A 57 -8.01 -10.24 10.00
CA ASP A 57 -9.43 -10.59 10.01
C ASP A 57 -10.14 -10.41 8.64
N GLU A 58 -11.47 -10.53 8.59
CA GLU A 58 -12.32 -10.64 7.38
C GLU A 58 -11.83 -9.80 6.18
N ASP A 59 -11.36 -10.50 5.15
CA ASP A 59 -10.88 -9.99 3.85
C ASP A 59 -9.80 -8.90 3.90
N ARG A 60 -9.05 -8.82 5.01
CA ARG A 60 -7.94 -7.88 5.17
C ARG A 60 -6.62 -8.59 5.40
N PHE A 61 -5.56 -7.97 4.92
CA PHE A 61 -4.19 -8.43 5.10
C PHE A 61 -3.25 -7.26 5.28
N ILE A 62 -2.14 -7.49 5.98
CA ILE A 62 -1.06 -6.55 6.16
C ILE A 62 0.18 -7.12 5.49
N LEU A 63 0.82 -6.33 4.63
CA LEU A 63 2.07 -6.68 3.96
C LEU A 63 3.21 -5.91 4.62
N TYR A 64 4.27 -6.63 4.98
CA TYR A 64 5.49 -6.09 5.55
C TYR A 64 6.67 -6.30 4.59
N PRO A 65 7.56 -5.30 4.44
CA PRO A 65 8.70 -5.37 3.52
C PRO A 65 9.79 -6.35 3.99
N GLU A 66 10.61 -6.83 3.05
CA GLU A 66 11.88 -7.54 3.34
C GLU A 66 12.93 -6.67 4.03
N GLU A 67 12.96 -5.38 3.69
CA GLU A 67 13.83 -4.39 4.33
C GLU A 67 13.04 -3.54 5.34
N ASP A 68 13.54 -2.36 5.70
CA ASP A 68 12.89 -1.54 6.72
C ASP A 68 11.59 -0.88 6.20
N PHE A 69 11.48 -0.61 4.89
CA PHE A 69 10.35 0.10 4.30
C PHE A 69 10.06 -0.31 2.84
N PHE A 70 8.84 -0.07 2.39
CA PHE A 70 8.52 0.02 0.97
C PHE A 70 8.70 1.44 0.41
N ILE A 71 8.98 1.51 -0.88
CA ILE A 71 8.70 2.66 -1.75
C ILE A 71 7.49 2.28 -2.61
N CYS A 72 6.49 3.15 -2.68
CA CYS A 72 5.29 2.93 -3.48
C CYS A 72 5.09 4.06 -4.49
N GLU A 73 4.98 3.69 -5.76
CA GLU A 73 4.56 4.58 -6.84
C GLU A 73 3.08 4.32 -7.17
N ILE A 74 2.28 5.37 -7.06
CA ILE A 74 0.85 5.36 -7.33
C ILE A 74 0.59 6.19 -8.57
N GLU A 75 0.05 5.54 -9.59
CA GLU A 75 -0.43 6.15 -10.82
C GLU A 75 -1.97 6.17 -10.82
N ASP A 76 -2.58 6.74 -11.88
CA ASP A 76 -4.03 6.92 -11.97
C ASP A 76 -4.83 5.63 -11.72
N GLU A 77 -4.34 4.48 -12.18
CA GLU A 77 -5.04 3.19 -12.09
C GLU A 77 -4.15 2.04 -11.60
N SER A 78 -2.94 2.32 -11.13
CA SER A 78 -2.03 1.26 -10.70
C SER A 78 -1.15 1.65 -9.52
N VAL A 79 -0.82 0.67 -8.70
CA VAL A 79 0.15 0.80 -7.60
C VAL A 79 1.31 -0.18 -7.84
N GLN A 80 2.54 0.30 -7.69
CA GLN A 80 3.71 -0.54 -7.63
C GLN A 80 4.51 -0.22 -6.38
N CYS A 81 4.79 -1.23 -5.55
CA CYS A 81 5.63 -1.11 -4.37
C CYS A 81 6.77 -2.12 -4.39
N TRP A 82 7.92 -1.76 -3.82
CA TRP A 82 9.09 -2.63 -3.63
C TRP A 82 9.86 -2.18 -2.38
N SER A 83 10.69 -3.04 -1.79
CA SER A 83 11.51 -2.68 -0.63
C SER A 83 12.82 -1.98 -1.06
N GLU A 84 13.29 -1.02 -0.25
CA GLU A 84 14.61 -0.37 -0.38
C GLU A 84 15.32 -0.28 0.98
#